data_AF-A0AAQ0V9J0-F1
#
_entry.id   AF-A0AAQ0V9J0-F1
#
_cell.length_a   1.000
_cell.length_b   1.000
_cell.length_c   1.000
_cell.angle_alpha   90.00
_cell.angle_beta   90.00
_cell.angle_gamma   90.00
#
_symmetry.space_group_name_H-M   'P 1'
#
loop_
_entity.id
_entity.type
_entity.pdbx_description
1 polymer ?
#
loop_
_entity_poly.entity_id
_entity_poly.type
_entity_poly.pdbx_seq_one_letter_code
_entity_poly.pdbx_strand_id
1 'polypeptide(L)'
;MFLVDSHCHLDGLDYQSLHKDVDDVLAKAAARDVKFCLAVATTLPGYRSMRELVGERDNVVFSCGVHPLNQDETYDVEDLRRFAAEEGVVAMGETGLDYFYTPETKVRQQESFINHIQIGRELNKPVIVHTRDARADTLAILREEKVTDCGGVLHCFTEDRETAGKLLDLGFYISFSGIVTFRNAEQLRDAARYVPLDRLLVETDSPYLAPVPHRGKENQPAMVRDVAEYMAVLKGVAVEELAQATTENFARLFHIDASRLQSTR
;
A
#
# COMPACT_ATOMS: atom_id res chain seq x y z
N MET A 1 10.05 18.95 -3.86
CA MET A 1 9.06 18.12 -3.13
C MET A 1 9.62 16.71 -2.95
N PHE A 2 9.08 15.89 -2.06
CA PHE A 2 9.39 14.47 -1.93
C PHE A 2 8.07 13.71 -1.75
N LEU A 3 7.75 12.81 -2.68
CA LEU A 3 6.59 11.94 -2.60
C LEU A 3 7.02 10.49 -2.49
N VAL A 4 6.23 9.73 -1.76
CA VAL A 4 6.32 8.27 -1.67
C VAL A 4 5.14 7.69 -2.44
N ASP A 5 5.41 6.71 -3.30
CA ASP A 5 4.37 5.77 -3.70
C ASP A 5 4.32 4.65 -2.65
N SER A 6 3.33 4.71 -1.75
CA SER A 6 3.30 3.79 -0.61
C SER A 6 2.85 2.38 -0.95
N HIS A 7 2.45 2.12 -2.21
CA HIS A 7 2.01 0.80 -2.65
C HIS A 7 2.04 0.69 -4.18
N CYS A 8 2.93 -0.17 -4.69
CA CYS A 8 2.98 -0.49 -6.12
C CYS A 8 3.51 -1.91 -6.38
N HIS A 9 3.00 -2.58 -7.41
CA HIS A 9 3.47 -3.88 -7.88
C HIS A 9 4.47 -3.70 -9.01
N LEU A 10 5.74 -3.43 -8.66
CA LEU A 10 6.79 -3.20 -9.65
C LEU A 10 6.99 -4.40 -10.59
N ASP A 11 6.84 -5.62 -10.09
CA ASP A 11 6.90 -6.86 -10.87
C ASP A 11 5.74 -7.05 -11.86
N GLY A 12 4.66 -6.28 -11.70
CA GLY A 12 3.48 -6.30 -12.57
C GLY A 12 3.49 -5.28 -13.71
N LEU A 13 4.52 -4.42 -13.81
CA LEU A 13 4.61 -3.40 -14.87
C LEU A 13 5.03 -3.99 -16.22
N ASP A 14 4.61 -3.35 -17.32
CA ASP A 14 5.01 -3.75 -18.67
C ASP A 14 6.44 -3.30 -19.02
N TYR A 15 7.40 -4.19 -18.75
CA TYR A 15 8.81 -4.04 -19.15
C TYR A 15 9.11 -4.47 -20.59
N GLN A 16 8.10 -4.85 -21.38
CA GLN A 16 8.27 -5.24 -22.77
C GLN A 16 8.03 -4.08 -23.72
N SER A 17 7.10 -3.17 -23.39
CA SER A 17 6.74 -2.07 -24.29
C SER A 17 6.70 -0.67 -23.64
N LEU A 18 6.28 -0.56 -22.37
CA LEU A 18 6.12 0.75 -21.71
C LEU A 18 7.36 1.19 -20.93
N HIS A 19 8.03 0.22 -20.30
CA HIS A 19 9.18 0.43 -19.44
C HIS A 19 10.39 -0.34 -19.96
N LYS A 20 11.57 0.27 -19.90
CA LYS A 20 12.80 -0.42 -20.29
C LYS A 20 13.26 -1.40 -19.21
N ASP A 21 13.24 -0.96 -17.97
CA ASP A 21 13.72 -1.66 -16.79
C ASP A 21 13.21 -0.91 -15.53
N VAL A 22 13.53 -1.43 -14.34
CA VAL A 22 13.16 -0.80 -13.06
C VAL A 22 13.79 0.60 -12.93
N ASP A 23 14.98 0.83 -13.47
CA ASP A 23 15.64 2.14 -13.43
C ASP A 23 14.83 3.19 -14.20
N ASP A 24 14.32 2.85 -15.39
CA ASP A 24 13.43 3.72 -16.17
C ASP A 24 12.13 4.04 -15.43
N VAL A 25 11.51 3.06 -14.76
CA VAL A 25 10.31 3.29 -13.92
C VAL A 25 10.62 4.32 -12.82
N LEU A 26 11.70 4.12 -12.07
CA LEU A 26 12.09 4.99 -10.96
C LEU A 26 12.58 6.36 -11.45
N ALA A 27 13.21 6.45 -12.62
CA ALA A 27 13.60 7.72 -13.24
C ALA A 27 12.37 8.54 -13.66
N LYS A 28 11.36 7.90 -14.27
CA LYS A 28 10.07 8.52 -14.58
C LYS A 28 9.37 9.01 -13.30
N ALA A 29 9.44 8.23 -12.22
CA ALA A 29 8.90 8.62 -10.91
C ALA A 29 9.62 9.84 -10.34
N ALA A 30 10.96 9.82 -10.31
CA ALA A 30 11.78 10.90 -9.78
C ALA A 30 11.60 12.21 -10.55
N ALA A 31 11.39 12.15 -11.87
CA ALA A 31 11.07 13.31 -12.71
C ALA A 31 9.78 14.05 -12.29
N ARG A 32 8.94 13.41 -11.47
CA ARG A 32 7.69 13.99 -10.93
C ARG A 32 7.72 14.16 -9.40
N ASP A 33 8.92 14.19 -8.82
CA ASP A 33 9.19 14.24 -7.37
C ASP A 33 8.78 12.99 -6.57
N VAL A 34 8.41 11.90 -7.24
CA VAL A 34 8.15 10.60 -6.61
C VAL A 34 9.47 9.88 -6.43
N LYS A 35 9.99 9.89 -5.22
CA LYS A 35 11.41 9.58 -4.93
C LYS A 35 11.60 8.30 -4.14
N PHE A 36 10.51 7.66 -3.70
CA PHE A 36 10.54 6.43 -2.92
C PHE A 36 9.33 5.57 -3.26
N CYS A 37 9.51 4.26 -3.28
CA CYS A 37 8.44 3.30 -3.55
C CYS A 37 8.45 2.18 -2.52
N LEU A 38 7.26 1.75 -2.10
CA LEU A 38 7.06 0.46 -1.44
C LEU A 38 6.56 -0.54 -2.49
N ALA A 39 7.39 -1.54 -2.79
CA ALA A 39 7.11 -2.59 -3.75
C ALA A 39 6.39 -3.76 -3.07
N VAL A 40 5.23 -4.14 -3.61
CA VAL A 40 4.33 -5.13 -3.00
C VAL A 40 4.24 -6.36 -3.88
N ALA A 41 4.68 -7.50 -3.37
CA ALA A 41 4.43 -8.78 -4.01
C ALA A 41 3.16 -9.43 -3.45
N THR A 42 2.51 -10.25 -4.27
CA THR A 42 1.20 -10.85 -3.93
C THR A 42 1.26 -12.32 -3.51
N THR A 43 2.45 -12.94 -3.55
CA THR A 43 2.74 -14.32 -3.12
C THR A 43 4.19 -14.44 -2.61
N LEU A 44 4.53 -15.51 -1.88
CA LEU A 44 5.91 -15.75 -1.45
C LEU A 44 6.90 -16.02 -2.61
N PRO A 45 6.57 -16.83 -3.63
CA PRO A 45 7.42 -16.95 -4.82
C PRO A 45 7.56 -15.61 -5.55
N GLY A 46 6.45 -14.87 -5.71
CA GLY A 46 6.46 -13.53 -6.30
C GLY A 46 7.36 -12.55 -5.55
N TYR A 47 7.36 -12.60 -4.20
CA TYR A 47 8.26 -11.80 -3.38
C TYR A 47 9.73 -12.08 -3.70
N ARG A 48 10.13 -13.34 -3.86
CA ARG A 48 11.51 -13.69 -4.24
C ARG A 48 11.86 -13.16 -5.64
N SER A 49 10.97 -13.35 -6.61
CA SER A 49 11.15 -12.80 -7.96
C SER A 49 11.22 -11.28 -7.98
N MET A 50 10.41 -10.58 -7.17
CA MET A 50 10.44 -9.13 -7.02
C MET A 50 11.77 -8.66 -6.42
N ARG A 51 12.29 -9.34 -5.39
CA ARG A 51 13.60 -9.03 -4.80
C ARG A 51 14.72 -9.15 -5.83
N GLU A 52 14.69 -10.18 -6.67
CA GLU A 52 15.66 -10.39 -7.75
C GLU A 52 15.55 -9.34 -8.86
N LEU A 53 14.33 -9.04 -9.30
CA LEU A 53 14.06 -8.04 -10.34
C LEU A 53 14.48 -6.63 -9.91
N VAL A 54 14.10 -6.24 -8.69
CA VAL A 54 14.34 -4.89 -8.18
C VAL A 54 15.78 -4.73 -7.72
N GLY A 55 16.37 -5.75 -7.09
CA GLY A 55 17.70 -5.67 -6.49
C GLY A 55 17.77 -4.74 -5.28
N GLU A 56 18.98 -4.44 -4.82
CA GLU A 56 19.21 -3.54 -3.68
C GLU A 56 19.20 -2.09 -4.14
N ARG A 57 18.27 -1.30 -3.59
CA ARG A 57 18.04 0.10 -3.95
C ARG A 57 17.73 0.93 -2.71
N ASP A 58 18.37 2.09 -2.60
CA ASP A 58 18.15 2.99 -1.46
C ASP A 58 16.74 3.56 -1.38
N ASN A 59 16.06 3.65 -2.53
CA ASN A 59 14.76 4.29 -2.70
C ASN A 59 13.60 3.30 -2.89
N VAL A 60 13.82 2.01 -2.63
CA VAL A 60 12.76 1.00 -2.64
C VAL A 60 12.81 0.19 -1.35
N VAL A 61 11.64 -0.07 -0.79
CA VAL A 61 11.42 -1.04 0.30
C VAL A 61 10.34 -2.02 -0.12
N PHE A 62 10.22 -3.13 0.59
CA PHE A 62 9.33 -4.23 0.20
C PHE A 62 8.31 -4.54 1.29
N SER A 63 7.15 -5.05 0.89
CA SER A 63 6.33 -5.87 1.77
C SER A 63 6.58 -7.36 1.49
N CYS A 64 6.20 -8.22 2.43
CA CYS A 64 6.20 -9.66 2.24
C CYS A 64 4.88 -10.24 2.72
N GLY A 65 4.18 -10.95 1.84
CA GLY A 65 2.88 -11.52 2.17
C GLY A 65 2.23 -12.31 1.03
N VAL A 66 1.00 -12.73 1.29
CA VAL A 66 0.15 -13.47 0.34
C VAL A 66 -1.22 -12.80 0.28
N HIS A 67 -1.53 -12.29 -0.92
CA HIS A 67 -2.76 -11.56 -1.22
C HIS A 67 -4.01 -12.45 -1.00
N PRO A 68 -5.18 -11.88 -0.57
CA PRO A 68 -6.41 -12.66 -0.35
C PRO A 68 -6.98 -13.36 -1.60
N LEU A 69 -6.69 -12.84 -2.79
CA LEU A 69 -7.02 -13.49 -4.07
C LEU A 69 -6.01 -14.54 -4.54
N ASN A 70 -4.83 -14.65 -3.92
CA ASN A 70 -3.83 -15.66 -4.26
C ASN A 70 -3.78 -16.76 -3.19
N GLN A 71 -4.97 -17.23 -2.80
CA GLN A 71 -5.12 -18.26 -1.78
C GLN A 71 -5.27 -19.66 -2.39
N ASP A 72 -5.15 -19.84 -3.71
CA ASP A 72 -5.34 -21.15 -4.35
C ASP A 72 -4.27 -22.16 -3.93
N GLU A 73 -3.04 -21.69 -3.75
CA GLU A 73 -1.91 -22.48 -3.25
C GLU A 73 -1.70 -22.26 -1.74
N THR A 74 -1.46 -23.36 -1.02
CA THR A 74 -1.04 -23.29 0.37
C THR A 74 0.41 -22.81 0.45
N TYR A 75 0.70 -21.90 1.38
CA TYR A 75 2.07 -21.48 1.69
C TYR A 75 2.48 -21.95 3.08
N ASP A 76 3.79 -22.06 3.32
CA ASP A 76 4.33 -22.32 4.66
C ASP A 76 4.43 -21.00 5.44
N VAL A 77 3.78 -20.94 6.60
CA VAL A 77 3.81 -19.77 7.49
C VAL A 77 5.22 -19.50 8.02
N GLU A 78 6.08 -20.52 8.13
CA GLU A 78 7.47 -20.34 8.52
C GLU A 78 8.29 -19.67 7.41
N ASP A 79 7.97 -19.93 6.14
CA ASP A 79 8.58 -19.21 5.02
C ASP A 79 8.14 -17.75 4.99
N LEU A 80 6.85 -17.47 5.24
CA LEU A 80 6.35 -16.10 5.40
C LEU A 80 7.11 -15.38 6.52
N ARG A 81 7.24 -15.99 7.70
CA ARG A 81 7.98 -15.41 8.84
C ARG A 81 9.43 -15.13 8.50
N ARG A 82 10.11 -16.10 7.86
CA ARG A 82 11.52 -15.99 7.49
C ARG A 82 11.76 -14.89 6.46
N PHE A 83 10.97 -14.83 5.41
CA PHE A 83 11.10 -13.81 4.37
C PHE A 83 10.71 -12.42 4.87
N ALA A 84 9.66 -12.33 5.68
CA ALA A 84 9.25 -11.06 6.27
C ALA A 84 10.30 -10.47 7.24
N ALA A 85 11.22 -11.29 7.77
CA ALA A 85 12.32 -10.83 8.63
C ALA A 85 13.53 -10.29 7.84
N GLU A 86 13.57 -10.42 6.51
CA GLU A 86 14.70 -9.97 5.69
C GLU A 86 14.86 -8.43 5.71
N GLU A 87 16.11 -7.96 5.56
CA GLU A 87 16.43 -6.55 5.39
C GLU A 87 15.74 -6.00 4.13
N GLY A 88 15.26 -4.75 4.24
CA GLY A 88 14.45 -4.09 3.20
C GLY A 88 12.96 -4.42 3.23
N VAL A 89 12.51 -5.44 3.99
CA VAL A 89 11.08 -5.69 4.21
C VAL A 89 10.59 -4.83 5.37
N VAL A 90 9.58 -4.00 5.12
CA VAL A 90 9.08 -3.02 6.11
C VAL A 90 7.64 -3.27 6.52
N ALA A 91 6.95 -4.22 5.88
CA ALA A 91 5.55 -4.51 6.14
C ALA A 91 5.19 -5.96 5.83
N MET A 92 4.15 -6.44 6.51
CA MET A 92 3.45 -7.67 6.17
C MET A 92 2.41 -7.40 5.09
N GLY A 93 2.31 -8.27 4.09
CA GLY A 93 1.27 -8.23 3.08
C GLY A 93 1.75 -7.83 1.68
N GLU A 94 0.86 -7.37 0.80
CA GLU A 94 -0.55 -7.13 1.15
C GLU A 94 -1.31 -8.40 1.54
N THR A 95 -2.16 -8.26 2.54
CA THR A 95 -2.99 -9.31 3.14
C THR A 95 -4.41 -8.78 3.29
N GLY A 96 -5.30 -9.45 4.02
CA GLY A 96 -6.66 -8.98 4.26
C GLY A 96 -7.71 -9.87 3.61
N LEU A 97 -8.79 -9.29 3.08
CA LEU A 97 -9.98 -10.04 2.64
C LEU A 97 -10.61 -9.46 1.37
N ASP A 98 -10.83 -10.29 0.36
CA ASP A 98 -11.57 -9.92 -0.86
C ASP A 98 -12.68 -10.95 -1.13
N TYR A 99 -13.92 -10.54 -0.89
CA TYR A 99 -15.10 -11.39 -1.08
C TYR A 99 -15.81 -11.13 -2.41
N PHE A 100 -15.28 -10.23 -3.24
CA PHE A 100 -15.89 -9.86 -4.51
C PHE A 100 -15.67 -10.96 -5.56
N TYR A 101 -14.47 -11.52 -5.66
CA TYR A 101 -14.13 -12.52 -6.68
C TYR A 101 -14.27 -13.97 -6.21
N THR A 102 -13.79 -14.29 -5.01
CA THR A 102 -13.69 -15.68 -4.52
C THR A 102 -14.28 -15.86 -3.11
N PRO A 103 -15.58 -15.56 -2.91
CA PRO A 103 -16.25 -15.65 -1.60
C PRO A 103 -16.22 -17.06 -0.98
N GLU A 104 -15.98 -18.10 -1.76
CA GLU A 104 -15.79 -19.48 -1.29
C GLU A 104 -14.45 -19.70 -0.57
N THR A 105 -13.47 -18.81 -0.76
CA THR A 105 -12.14 -18.91 -0.12
C THR A 105 -12.04 -18.18 1.23
N LYS A 106 -13.16 -17.65 1.73
CA LYS A 106 -13.27 -16.86 2.98
C LYS A 106 -12.44 -17.39 4.14
N VAL A 107 -12.61 -18.66 4.50
CA VAL A 107 -11.92 -19.27 5.65
C VAL A 107 -10.41 -19.21 5.47
N ARG A 108 -9.92 -19.51 4.25
CA ARG A 108 -8.50 -19.49 3.94
C ARG A 108 -7.93 -18.07 3.95
N GLN A 109 -8.68 -17.09 3.42
CA GLN A 109 -8.29 -15.68 3.49
C GLN A 109 -8.18 -15.19 4.94
N GLN A 110 -9.16 -15.51 5.80
CA GLN A 110 -9.16 -15.12 7.21
C GLN A 110 -7.99 -15.75 7.98
N GLU A 111 -7.74 -17.05 7.80
CA GLU A 111 -6.60 -17.75 8.39
C GLU A 111 -5.28 -17.13 7.96
N SER A 112 -5.11 -16.85 6.66
CA SER A 112 -3.93 -16.17 6.14
C SER A 112 -3.78 -14.76 6.72
N PHE A 113 -4.86 -13.99 6.81
CA PHE A 113 -4.83 -12.64 7.36
C PHE A 113 -4.40 -12.62 8.83
N ILE A 114 -4.91 -13.55 9.64
CA ILE A 114 -4.52 -13.74 11.03
C ILE A 114 -3.02 -14.03 11.14
N ASN A 115 -2.48 -14.94 10.31
CA ASN A 115 -1.05 -15.25 10.31
C ASN A 115 -0.18 -14.01 10.03
N HIS A 116 -0.59 -13.16 9.07
CA HIS A 116 0.13 -11.93 8.76
C HIS A 116 0.14 -10.95 9.93
N ILE A 117 -0.98 -10.77 10.63
CA ILE A 117 -1.04 -9.89 11.81
C ILE A 117 -0.13 -10.43 12.92
N GLN A 118 -0.19 -11.74 13.19
CA GLN A 118 0.63 -12.36 14.23
C GLN A 118 2.12 -12.17 13.98
N ILE A 119 2.59 -12.42 12.76
CA ILE A 119 4.00 -12.21 12.37
C ILE A 119 4.35 -10.71 12.39
N GLY A 120 3.43 -9.83 11.96
CA GLY A 120 3.63 -8.38 12.04
C GLY A 120 3.89 -7.91 13.47
N ARG A 121 3.17 -8.46 14.47
CA ARG A 121 3.45 -8.19 15.89
C ARG A 121 4.78 -8.76 16.34
N GLU A 122 5.11 -9.99 15.94
CA GLU A 122 6.39 -10.64 16.29
C GLU A 122 7.60 -9.84 15.79
N LEU A 123 7.52 -9.31 14.57
CA LEU A 123 8.61 -8.59 13.91
C LEU A 123 8.54 -7.06 14.13
N ASN A 124 7.49 -6.56 14.78
CA ASN A 124 7.18 -5.13 14.87
C ASN A 124 7.17 -4.46 13.48
N LYS A 125 6.40 -5.05 12.56
CA LYS A 125 6.17 -4.54 11.20
C LYS A 125 4.67 -4.38 10.94
N PRO A 126 4.22 -3.24 10.40
CA PRO A 126 2.80 -3.00 10.13
C PRO A 126 2.25 -3.94 9.06
N VAL A 127 0.92 -4.14 9.07
CA VAL A 127 0.20 -4.86 8.02
C VAL A 127 -0.31 -3.91 6.92
N ILE A 128 -0.17 -4.30 5.66
CA ILE A 128 -0.82 -3.69 4.50
C ILE A 128 -2.08 -4.49 4.22
N VAL A 129 -3.25 -3.87 4.40
CA VAL A 129 -4.55 -4.56 4.36
C VAL A 129 -5.33 -4.16 3.11
N HIS A 130 -5.59 -5.15 2.27
CA HIS A 130 -6.59 -5.14 1.21
C HIS A 130 -7.96 -5.51 1.78
N THR A 131 -9.00 -4.76 1.43
CA THR A 131 -10.37 -5.13 1.78
C THR A 131 -11.33 -4.85 0.65
N ARG A 132 -12.19 -5.82 0.33
CA ARG A 132 -13.27 -5.62 -0.64
C ARG A 132 -14.46 -6.51 -0.33
N ASP A 133 -15.64 -5.90 -0.18
CA ASP A 133 -16.89 -6.58 0.20
C ASP A 133 -16.78 -7.43 1.50
N ALA A 134 -15.82 -7.08 2.36
CA ALA A 134 -15.45 -7.85 3.56
C ALA A 134 -15.37 -7.01 4.85
N ARG A 135 -15.88 -5.77 4.84
CA ARG A 135 -15.72 -4.76 5.92
C ARG A 135 -15.88 -5.28 7.35
N ALA A 136 -16.95 -6.03 7.61
CA ALA A 136 -17.26 -6.50 8.96
C ALA A 136 -16.20 -7.48 9.48
N ASP A 137 -15.83 -8.45 8.65
CA ASP A 137 -14.86 -9.49 8.98
C ASP A 137 -13.44 -8.90 9.05
N THR A 138 -13.09 -7.96 8.16
CA THR A 138 -11.82 -7.23 8.21
C THR A 138 -11.67 -6.53 9.56
N LEU A 139 -12.67 -5.74 9.97
CA LEU A 139 -12.62 -5.01 11.25
C LEU A 139 -12.66 -5.93 12.48
N ALA A 140 -13.34 -7.07 12.39
CA ALA A 140 -13.38 -8.06 13.47
C ALA A 140 -11.99 -8.65 13.71
N ILE A 141 -11.35 -9.17 12.65
CA ILE A 141 -10.01 -9.78 12.73
C ILE A 141 -8.98 -8.77 13.22
N LEU A 142 -8.97 -7.55 12.67
CA LEU A 142 -8.06 -6.49 13.11
C LEU A 142 -8.14 -6.24 14.63
N ARG A 143 -9.35 -6.25 15.20
CA ARG A 143 -9.57 -6.04 16.64
C ARG A 143 -9.16 -7.25 17.46
N GLU A 144 -9.59 -8.44 17.06
CA GLU A 144 -9.36 -9.70 17.79
C GLU A 144 -7.87 -10.04 17.83
N GLU A 145 -7.16 -9.84 16.72
CA GLU A 145 -5.72 -10.08 16.61
C GLU A 145 -4.84 -8.92 17.10
N LYS A 146 -5.44 -7.89 17.73
CA LYS A 146 -4.72 -6.76 18.35
C LYS A 146 -3.72 -6.11 17.39
N VAL A 147 -4.18 -5.78 16.19
CA VAL A 147 -3.35 -5.14 15.15
C VAL A 147 -2.70 -3.83 15.65
N THR A 148 -3.25 -3.20 16.69
CA THR A 148 -2.69 -2.02 17.35
C THR A 148 -1.25 -2.20 17.82
N ASP A 149 -0.82 -3.44 18.06
CA ASP A 149 0.53 -3.75 18.52
C ASP A 149 1.58 -3.64 17.40
N CYS A 150 1.19 -3.80 16.13
CA CYS A 150 2.08 -3.64 14.97
C CYS A 150 1.71 -2.47 14.05
N GLY A 151 0.48 -1.93 14.16
CA GLY A 151 -0.05 -0.91 13.27
C GLY A 151 -0.37 -1.45 11.87
N GLY A 152 -0.85 -0.56 11.01
CA GLY A 152 -1.19 -0.93 9.64
C GLY A 152 -1.70 0.22 8.80
N VAL A 153 -1.84 -0.09 7.51
CA VAL A 153 -2.49 0.77 6.52
C VAL A 153 -3.61 -0.02 5.84
N LEU A 154 -4.76 0.64 5.67
CA LEU A 154 -5.76 0.18 4.70
C LEU A 154 -5.38 0.79 3.36
N HIS A 155 -4.77 -0.02 2.48
CA HIS A 155 -4.33 0.44 1.17
C HIS A 155 -5.51 0.53 0.22
N CYS A 156 -5.35 1.32 -0.84
CA CYS A 156 -6.31 1.55 -1.92
C CYS A 156 -7.74 1.70 -1.38
N PHE A 157 -7.94 2.60 -0.42
CA PHE A 157 -9.19 2.69 0.33
C PHE A 157 -10.39 2.99 -0.58
N THR A 158 -11.35 2.05 -0.63
CA THR A 158 -12.61 2.18 -1.39
C THR A 158 -13.87 2.06 -0.54
N GLU A 159 -13.73 2.05 0.79
CA GLU A 159 -14.86 1.92 1.72
C GLU A 159 -15.48 3.29 2.07
N ASP A 160 -16.34 3.33 3.09
CA ASP A 160 -17.02 4.55 3.53
C ASP A 160 -16.37 5.25 4.72
N ARG A 161 -16.82 6.48 4.99
CA ARG A 161 -16.35 7.30 6.11
C ARG A 161 -16.48 6.59 7.47
N GLU A 162 -17.55 5.81 7.68
CA GLU A 162 -17.76 5.09 8.93
C GLU A 162 -16.67 4.02 9.14
N THR A 163 -16.33 3.30 8.07
CA THR A 163 -15.25 2.31 8.07
C THR A 163 -13.90 2.98 8.32
N ALA A 164 -13.63 4.13 7.68
CA ALA A 164 -12.43 4.92 7.93
C ALA A 164 -12.31 5.33 9.42
N GLY A 165 -13.41 5.77 10.05
CA GLY A 165 -13.43 6.09 11.49
C GLY A 165 -13.06 4.91 12.37
N LYS A 166 -13.64 3.74 12.11
CA LYS A 166 -13.35 2.51 12.87
C LYS A 166 -11.91 2.04 12.70
N LEU A 167 -11.28 2.28 11.55
CA LEU A 167 -9.86 1.98 11.32
C LEU A 167 -8.97 3.00 12.06
N LEU A 168 -9.32 4.29 12.00
CA LEU A 168 -8.60 5.34 12.73
C LEU A 168 -8.63 5.12 14.26
N ASP A 169 -9.73 4.60 14.80
CA ASP A 169 -9.84 4.19 16.21
C ASP A 169 -8.82 3.09 16.59
N LEU A 170 -8.37 2.29 15.62
CA LEU A 170 -7.32 1.28 15.75
C LEU A 170 -5.91 1.83 15.44
N GLY A 171 -5.79 3.13 15.18
CA GLY A 171 -4.51 3.78 14.84
C GLY A 171 -4.06 3.57 13.39
N PHE A 172 -4.91 3.05 12.52
CA PHE A 172 -4.55 2.80 11.11
C PHE A 172 -4.27 4.08 10.34
N TYR A 173 -3.38 3.95 9.36
CA TYR A 173 -3.28 4.87 8.25
C TYR A 173 -4.26 4.48 7.14
N ILE A 174 -4.71 5.46 6.37
CA ILE A 174 -5.61 5.25 5.22
C ILE A 174 -4.90 5.79 3.98
N SER A 175 -4.70 4.91 3.00
CA SER A 175 -4.07 5.28 1.73
C SER A 175 -5.09 5.40 0.62
N PHE A 176 -4.92 6.39 -0.25
CA PHE A 176 -5.79 6.63 -1.40
C PHE A 176 -4.99 6.45 -2.69
N SER A 177 -5.52 5.61 -3.59
CA SER A 177 -4.98 5.39 -4.93
C SER A 177 -5.64 6.30 -5.96
N GLY A 178 -5.32 6.12 -7.24
CA GLY A 178 -5.88 6.90 -8.35
C GLY A 178 -7.41 6.83 -8.48
N ILE A 179 -8.07 5.85 -7.85
CA ILE A 179 -9.54 5.74 -7.84
C ILE A 179 -10.23 6.98 -7.23
N VAL A 180 -9.55 7.74 -6.35
CA VAL A 180 -10.09 8.98 -5.76
C VAL A 180 -10.41 10.06 -6.79
N THR A 181 -9.71 10.02 -7.91
CA THR A 181 -9.89 10.96 -9.02
C THR A 181 -11.09 10.62 -9.91
N PHE A 182 -11.71 9.45 -9.74
CA PHE A 182 -12.77 8.99 -10.63
C PHE A 182 -14.08 9.74 -10.40
N ARG A 183 -14.93 9.79 -11.45
CA ARG A 183 -16.19 10.55 -11.39
C ARG A 183 -17.13 10.05 -10.28
N ASN A 184 -17.24 8.73 -10.12
CA ASN A 184 -18.19 8.06 -9.22
C ASN A 184 -17.61 7.77 -7.82
N ALA A 185 -16.54 8.46 -7.45
CA ALA A 185 -15.79 8.25 -6.21
C ALA A 185 -16.24 9.17 -5.05
N GLU A 186 -17.51 9.58 -4.96
CA GLU A 186 -17.88 10.57 -3.92
C GLU A 186 -17.81 10.01 -2.50
N GLN A 187 -18.25 8.76 -2.29
CA GLN A 187 -18.21 8.12 -0.97
C GLN A 187 -16.78 8.03 -0.41
N LEU A 188 -15.81 7.66 -1.25
CA LEU A 188 -14.41 7.61 -0.84
C LEU A 188 -13.82 9.02 -0.69
N ARG A 189 -14.27 10.02 -1.46
CA ARG A 189 -13.87 11.43 -1.26
C ARG A 189 -14.37 11.98 0.08
N ASP A 190 -15.55 11.57 0.54
CA ASP A 190 -16.04 11.92 1.87
C ASP A 190 -15.17 11.31 2.99
N ALA A 191 -14.70 10.07 2.80
CA ALA A 191 -13.71 9.47 3.69
C ALA A 191 -12.39 10.25 3.65
N ALA A 192 -11.85 10.57 2.48
CA ALA A 192 -10.62 11.34 2.32
C ALA A 192 -10.67 12.71 3.03
N ARG A 193 -11.83 13.41 2.97
CA ARG A 193 -12.02 14.67 3.70
C ARG A 193 -11.98 14.46 5.20
N TYR A 194 -12.59 13.38 5.68
CA TYR A 194 -12.68 13.02 7.10
C TYR A 194 -11.35 12.56 7.71
N VAL A 195 -10.55 11.76 7.00
CA VAL A 195 -9.27 11.24 7.50
C VAL A 195 -8.30 12.41 7.80
N PRO A 196 -7.70 12.50 8.99
CA PRO A 196 -6.80 13.60 9.34
C PRO A 196 -5.48 13.51 8.56
N LEU A 197 -4.83 14.67 8.35
CA LEU A 197 -3.64 14.75 7.49
C LEU A 197 -2.46 13.90 8.02
N ASP A 198 -2.38 13.68 9.32
CA ASP A 198 -1.37 12.86 9.98
C ASP A 198 -1.66 11.34 9.95
N ARG A 199 -2.74 10.91 9.27
CA ARG A 199 -3.07 9.50 9.00
C ARG A 199 -3.34 9.20 7.52
N LEU A 200 -3.03 10.15 6.63
CA LEU A 200 -3.15 9.97 5.19
C LEU A 200 -1.87 9.41 4.57
N LEU A 201 -2.05 8.52 3.60
CA LEU A 201 -1.03 8.11 2.63
C LEU A 201 -1.59 8.22 1.21
N VAL A 202 -0.70 8.16 0.21
CA VAL A 202 -1.03 8.17 -1.21
C VAL A 202 -0.23 7.10 -1.91
N GLU A 203 -0.84 6.49 -2.92
CA GLU A 203 -0.22 5.40 -3.68
C GLU A 203 -0.76 5.35 -5.11
N THR A 204 -0.16 4.50 -5.93
CA THR A 204 -0.69 4.19 -7.26
C THR A 204 -1.53 2.93 -7.28
N ASP A 205 -1.11 1.89 -6.54
CA ASP A 205 -1.53 0.51 -6.80
C ASP A 205 -1.19 0.04 -8.23
N SER A 206 -0.09 0.57 -8.79
CA SER A 206 0.41 0.21 -10.12
C SER A 206 0.58 -1.30 -10.28
N PRO A 207 0.20 -1.90 -11.42
CA PRO A 207 -0.22 -1.29 -12.70
C PRO A 207 -1.69 -0.83 -12.77
N TYR A 208 -2.46 -0.98 -11.69
CA TYR A 208 -3.89 -0.78 -11.67
C TYR A 208 -4.29 0.68 -11.45
N LEU A 209 -5.57 0.99 -11.72
CA LEU A 209 -6.25 2.20 -11.23
C LEU A 209 -5.59 3.55 -11.59
N ALA A 210 -4.99 3.67 -12.79
CA ALA A 210 -4.39 4.93 -13.24
C ALA A 210 -5.29 6.15 -13.00
N PRO A 211 -4.80 7.20 -12.30
CA PRO A 211 -5.61 8.37 -11.95
C PRO A 211 -6.04 9.13 -13.21
N VAL A 212 -7.10 9.92 -13.13
CA VAL A 212 -7.38 10.97 -14.13
C VAL A 212 -6.22 11.98 -14.11
N PRO A 213 -5.66 12.38 -15.27
CA PRO A 213 -6.16 12.24 -16.64
C PRO A 213 -5.67 11.01 -17.42
N HIS A 214 -5.04 10.04 -16.75
CA HIS A 214 -4.44 8.84 -17.35
C HIS A 214 -5.34 7.59 -17.31
N ARG A 215 -6.57 7.72 -16.81
CA ARG A 215 -7.53 6.61 -16.66
C ARG A 215 -7.63 5.75 -17.91
N GLY A 216 -7.48 4.43 -17.73
CA GLY A 216 -7.54 3.43 -18.80
C GLY A 216 -6.17 3.07 -19.41
N LYS A 217 -5.11 3.78 -19.03
CA LYS A 217 -3.72 3.37 -19.29
C LYS A 217 -3.21 2.48 -18.16
N GLU A 218 -2.11 1.77 -18.40
CA GLU A 218 -1.31 1.19 -17.32
C GLU A 218 -0.84 2.31 -16.38
N ASN A 219 -0.98 2.07 -15.08
CA ASN A 219 -0.52 3.00 -14.05
C ASN A 219 0.97 2.79 -13.77
N GLN A 220 1.66 3.83 -13.34
CA GLN A 220 3.07 3.75 -12.94
C GLN A 220 3.35 4.64 -11.73
N PRO A 221 4.37 4.35 -10.88
CA PRO A 221 4.63 5.11 -9.65
C PRO A 221 4.69 6.63 -9.81
N ALA A 222 5.18 7.11 -10.96
CA ALA A 222 5.20 8.53 -11.30
C ALA A 222 3.82 9.22 -11.22
N MET A 223 2.73 8.46 -11.33
CA MET A 223 1.35 8.96 -11.28
C MET A 223 0.83 9.14 -9.85
N VAL A 224 1.54 8.72 -8.80
CA VAL A 224 1.16 9.12 -7.42
C VAL A 224 1.23 10.64 -7.25
N ARG A 225 2.02 11.32 -8.10
CA ARG A 225 2.00 12.79 -8.21
C ARG A 225 0.61 13.32 -8.56
N ASP A 226 -0.11 12.70 -9.49
CA ASP A 226 -1.47 13.12 -9.86
C ASP A 226 -2.45 12.86 -8.70
N VAL A 227 -2.27 11.75 -7.99
CA VAL A 227 -3.04 11.43 -6.78
C VAL A 227 -2.80 12.47 -5.69
N ALA A 228 -1.54 12.83 -5.42
CA ALA A 228 -1.16 13.83 -4.44
C ALA A 228 -1.73 15.22 -4.77
N GLU A 229 -1.67 15.65 -6.03
CA GLU A 229 -2.26 16.92 -6.47
C GLU A 229 -3.79 16.94 -6.27
N TYR A 230 -4.46 15.84 -6.60
CA TYR A 230 -5.90 15.72 -6.39
C TYR A 230 -6.27 15.73 -4.90
N MET A 231 -5.53 14.97 -4.09
CA MET A 231 -5.74 14.90 -2.65
C MET A 231 -5.47 16.25 -1.98
N ALA A 232 -4.50 17.03 -2.44
CA ALA A 232 -4.19 18.35 -1.90
C ALA A 232 -5.37 19.32 -2.08
N VAL A 233 -5.98 19.31 -3.28
CA VAL A 233 -7.23 20.06 -3.55
C VAL A 233 -8.36 19.60 -2.62
N LEU A 234 -8.53 18.29 -2.44
CA LEU A 234 -9.59 17.73 -1.61
C LEU A 234 -9.41 18.07 -0.12
N LYS A 235 -8.16 18.11 0.37
CA LYS A 235 -7.80 18.46 1.74
C LYS A 235 -7.71 19.98 1.98
N GLY A 236 -7.67 20.79 0.92
CA GLY A 236 -7.55 22.25 1.02
C GLY A 236 -6.17 22.71 1.47
N VAL A 237 -5.11 21.98 1.10
CA VAL A 237 -3.71 22.28 1.46
C VAL A 237 -2.85 22.39 0.19
N ALA A 238 -1.63 22.92 0.33
CA ALA A 238 -0.65 22.90 -0.75
C ALA A 238 -0.16 21.46 -1.03
N VAL A 239 0.21 21.15 -2.27
CA VAL A 239 0.69 19.80 -2.61
C VAL A 239 2.02 19.47 -1.90
N GLU A 240 2.85 20.48 -1.66
CA GLU A 240 4.10 20.35 -0.92
C GLU A 240 3.84 19.99 0.56
N GLU A 241 2.81 20.57 1.17
CA GLU A 241 2.40 20.26 2.54
C GLU A 241 1.84 18.85 2.64
N LEU A 242 0.99 18.45 1.67
CA LEU A 242 0.49 17.08 1.60
C LEU A 242 1.63 16.08 1.43
N ALA A 243 2.54 16.33 0.50
CA ALA A 243 3.67 15.46 0.24
C ALA A 243 4.57 15.29 1.46
N GLN A 244 4.83 16.38 2.20
CA GLN A 244 5.57 16.31 3.46
C GLN A 244 4.82 15.47 4.49
N ALA A 245 3.54 15.77 4.74
CA ALA A 245 2.75 15.06 5.74
C ALA A 245 2.63 13.56 5.44
N THR A 246 2.34 13.18 4.19
CA THR A 246 2.23 11.76 3.79
C THR A 246 3.58 11.05 3.82
N THR A 247 4.68 11.72 3.51
CA THR A 247 6.04 11.16 3.64
C THR A 247 6.42 10.94 5.10
N GLU A 248 6.11 11.88 6.00
CA GLU A 248 6.33 11.73 7.45
C GLU A 248 5.46 10.62 8.05
N ASN A 249 4.23 10.50 7.57
CA ASN A 249 3.32 9.41 7.92
C ASN A 249 3.87 8.05 7.49
N PHE A 250 4.37 7.95 6.25
CA PHE A 250 5.02 6.75 5.73
C PHE A 250 6.24 6.37 6.57
N ALA A 251 7.10 7.35 6.88
CA ALA A 251 8.28 7.15 7.72
C ALA A 251 7.91 6.59 9.10
N ARG A 252 6.89 7.16 9.73
CA ARG A 252 6.43 6.77 11.06
C ARG A 252 5.85 5.35 11.08
N LEU A 253 4.98 5.04 10.13
CA LEU A 253 4.31 3.74 10.03
C LEU A 253 5.30 2.61 9.76
N PHE A 254 6.16 2.78 8.75
CA PHE A 254 7.05 1.72 8.27
C PHE A 254 8.45 1.77 8.89
N HIS A 255 8.62 2.57 9.95
CA HIS A 255 9.87 2.70 10.70
C HIS A 255 11.08 3.07 9.81
N ILE A 256 10.86 3.95 8.83
CA ILE A 256 11.90 4.41 7.90
C ILE A 256 12.62 5.61 8.50
N ASP A 257 13.94 5.54 8.59
CA ASP A 257 14.75 6.68 8.99
C ASP A 257 14.49 7.90 8.08
N ALA A 258 14.19 9.04 8.70
CA ALA A 258 13.89 10.27 7.97
C ALA A 258 15.03 10.72 7.03
N SER A 259 16.28 10.31 7.30
CA SER A 259 17.42 10.55 6.41
C SER A 259 17.30 9.86 5.05
N ARG A 260 16.52 8.78 4.95
CA ARG A 260 16.24 8.08 3.69
C ARG A 260 15.19 8.81 2.85
N LEU A 261 14.39 9.68 3.46
CA LEU A 261 13.23 10.34 2.86
C LEU A 261 13.44 11.85 2.71
N GLN A 262 14.65 12.25 2.31
CA GLN A 262 15.02 13.65 2.10
C GLN A 262 15.10 13.97 0.62
N SER A 263 14.66 15.17 0.23
CA SER A 263 14.77 15.65 -1.16
C SER A 263 16.22 15.94 -1.60
N THR A 264 17.15 15.95 -0.65
CA THR A 264 18.55 16.29 -0.85
C THR A 264 19.37 15.18 -0.20
N ARG A 265 20.09 14.41 -1.02
CA ARG A 265 21.17 13.52 -0.60
C ARG A 265 22.46 13.99 -1.25
#